data_AF-A0A3Q9IS70-F1
#
_entry.id   AF-A0A3Q9IS70-F1
#
_cell.length_a   1.000
_cell.length_b   1.000
_cell.length_c   1.000
_cell.angle_alpha   90.00
_cell.angle_beta   90.00
_cell.angle_gamma   90.00
#
_symmetry.space_group_name_H-M   'P 1'
#
loop_
_entity.id
_entity.type
_entity.pdbx_description
1 polymer ?
#
loop_
_entity_poly.entity_id
_entity_poly.type
_entity_poly.pdbx_seq_one_letter_code
_entity_poly.pdbx_strand_id
1 'polypeptide(L)'
;MEETGISNKPKPSKEWMELQTQFVSLCEEQEALYRPDFEKVFKAIYEIDNSQESVYNTNGWNIGCTLPDEANQDTIQKALEKTGFANDEAFCKDFSKYANIVIVGKKNMQERAALNIKEEMERCQPITKTNEWQFIPIRIFASKEIMSNVINPIMEKNAKEGKGLYGNITDIPEEDESLDEWFDIEAYGIKCSLESLYRDLQNYGVVDSVLKNDTIKEYYLKTIKSLIYFIRDNTDKPNRIRNHISSTLKELDDISTLGLLLQILLLQGLIKWFEDVDLKESDNGYKEACNLIQWIGEQLMKKEIRFCYYRWGEGDKEYLKPLCNYLLSTEIGEFVQDLLFKKQIDCSYIIDGEHETRKIPKEAGNNEKTTDKISLPSELDTEKARKYFAKAINVGYMKKEDSNYKWMYGGEKGQARLGYFCNKIYSSPRPINKLEEFFGVKKLSASITNADNEAKRADVKKWRNEMNNNIFND
;
A
#
# COMPACT_ATOMS: atom_id res chain seq x y z
N MET A 1 -10.81 -33.28 8.25
CA MET A 1 -11.74 -33.75 7.21
C MET A 1 -11.05 -33.55 5.87
N GLU A 2 -11.23 -34.53 5.00
CA GLU A 2 -10.41 -34.88 3.84
C GLU A 2 -10.09 -33.71 2.89
N GLU A 3 -8.82 -33.64 2.48
CA GLU A 3 -8.34 -32.86 1.33
C GLU A 3 -8.95 -33.43 0.04
N THR A 4 -10.17 -33.02 -0.30
CA THR A 4 -10.70 -33.14 -1.67
C THR A 4 -10.68 -31.77 -2.33
N GLY A 5 -9.46 -31.30 -2.61
CA GLY A 5 -9.22 -30.19 -3.52
C GLY A 5 -8.26 -30.70 -4.59
N ILE A 6 -8.81 -31.27 -5.67
CA ILE A 6 -8.05 -31.50 -6.90
C ILE A 6 -7.34 -30.18 -7.21
N SER A 7 -6.00 -30.21 -7.17
CA SER A 7 -5.14 -29.08 -7.52
C SER A 7 -5.36 -28.74 -8.99
N ASN A 8 -6.43 -28.00 -9.29
CA ASN A 8 -6.62 -27.25 -10.52
C ASN A 8 -5.65 -26.08 -10.54
N LYS A 9 -4.35 -26.35 -10.40
CA LYS A 9 -3.34 -25.36 -10.77
C LYS A 9 -3.39 -25.26 -12.29
N PRO A 10 -3.68 -24.08 -12.85
CA PRO A 10 -3.60 -23.89 -14.29
C PRO A 10 -2.20 -24.29 -14.76
N LYS A 11 -2.13 -24.91 -15.94
CA LYS A 11 -0.83 -25.20 -16.55
C LYS A 11 -0.06 -23.88 -16.73
N PRO A 12 1.26 -23.86 -16.46
CA PRO A 12 2.08 -22.69 -16.74
C PRO A 12 1.93 -22.23 -18.19
N SER A 13 2.17 -20.94 -18.48
CA SER A 13 2.20 -20.46 -19.86
C SER A 13 3.17 -21.25 -20.73
N LYS A 14 2.91 -21.22 -22.04
CA LYS A 14 3.80 -21.82 -23.04
C LYS A 14 5.22 -21.27 -22.92
N GLU A 15 5.34 -19.95 -22.74
CA GLU A 15 6.61 -19.25 -22.52
C GLU A 15 7.35 -19.76 -21.27
N TRP A 16 6.64 -19.94 -20.16
CA TRP A 16 7.23 -20.53 -18.95
C TRP A 16 7.75 -21.95 -19.19
N MET A 17 6.99 -22.78 -19.93
CA MET A 17 7.39 -24.16 -20.25
C MET A 17 8.61 -24.22 -21.17
N GLU A 18 8.70 -23.31 -22.14
CA GLU A 18 9.86 -23.16 -23.02
C GLU A 18 11.10 -22.76 -22.21
N LEU A 19 10.97 -21.77 -21.33
CA LEU A 19 12.05 -21.35 -20.43
C LEU A 19 12.49 -22.49 -19.50
N GLN A 20 11.55 -23.24 -18.90
CA GLN A 20 11.89 -24.41 -18.08
C GLN A 20 12.66 -25.46 -18.88
N THR A 21 12.27 -25.71 -20.14
CA THR A 21 12.95 -26.68 -21.01
C THR A 21 14.37 -26.22 -21.34
N GLN A 22 14.53 -24.94 -21.68
CA GLN A 22 15.85 -24.33 -21.90
C GLN A 22 16.72 -24.40 -20.65
N PHE A 23 16.17 -24.09 -19.47
CA PHE A 23 16.90 -24.16 -18.21
C PHE A 23 17.38 -25.58 -17.90
N VAL A 24 16.55 -26.61 -18.11
CA VAL A 24 16.95 -28.01 -17.92
C VAL A 24 18.09 -28.37 -18.89
N SER A 25 17.98 -28.00 -20.16
CA SER A 25 19.04 -28.21 -21.15
C SER A 25 20.35 -27.49 -20.77
N LEU A 26 20.27 -26.27 -20.22
CA LEU A 26 21.42 -25.52 -19.75
C LEU A 26 22.07 -26.20 -18.54
N CYS A 27 21.29 -26.77 -17.62
CA CYS A 27 21.81 -27.52 -16.48
C CYS A 27 22.55 -28.79 -16.93
N GLU A 28 21.96 -29.55 -17.87
CA GLU A 28 22.62 -30.74 -18.45
C GLU A 28 23.94 -30.38 -19.14
N GLU A 29 23.95 -29.28 -19.91
CA GLU A 29 25.15 -28.78 -20.58
C GLU A 29 26.21 -28.27 -19.57
N GLN A 30 25.77 -27.58 -18.51
CA GLN A 30 26.62 -27.11 -17.43
C GLN A 30 27.30 -28.28 -16.70
N GLU A 31 26.54 -29.33 -16.36
CA GLU A 31 27.06 -30.54 -15.73
C GLU A 31 28.05 -31.28 -16.62
N ALA A 32 27.78 -31.36 -17.93
CA ALA A 32 28.66 -32.00 -18.90
C ALA A 32 29.99 -31.25 -19.10
N LEU A 33 29.99 -29.91 -18.98
CA LEU A 33 31.18 -29.06 -19.10
C LEU A 33 32.01 -28.99 -17.81
N TYR A 34 31.39 -29.25 -16.66
CA TYR A 34 32.02 -29.01 -15.36
C TYR A 34 33.31 -29.82 -15.18
N ARG A 35 34.35 -29.13 -14.71
CA ARG A 35 35.61 -29.73 -14.29
C ARG A 35 35.94 -29.21 -12.88
N PRO A 36 36.42 -30.06 -11.95
CA PRO A 36 36.78 -29.60 -10.60
C PRO A 36 37.78 -28.44 -10.56
N ASP A 37 38.63 -28.30 -11.59
CA ASP A 37 39.58 -27.20 -11.71
C ASP A 37 38.91 -25.83 -11.99
N PHE A 38 37.64 -25.79 -12.42
CA PHE A 38 36.88 -24.54 -12.57
C PHE A 38 36.76 -23.78 -11.25
N GLU A 39 36.69 -24.50 -10.13
CA GLU A 39 36.64 -23.89 -8.79
C GLU A 39 37.87 -23.03 -8.49
N LYS A 40 39.05 -23.41 -9.01
CA LYS A 40 40.27 -22.61 -8.88
C LYS A 40 40.16 -21.31 -9.66
N VAL A 41 39.57 -21.37 -10.86
CA VAL A 41 39.37 -20.20 -11.71
C VAL A 41 38.31 -19.27 -11.12
N PHE A 42 37.19 -19.79 -10.63
CA PHE A 42 36.17 -18.98 -9.94
C PHE A 42 36.74 -18.28 -8.69
N LYS A 43 37.53 -18.99 -7.88
CA LYS A 43 38.21 -18.37 -6.75
C LYS A 43 39.13 -17.22 -7.20
N ALA A 44 39.89 -17.42 -8.28
CA ALA A 44 40.73 -16.36 -8.84
C ALA A 44 39.91 -15.18 -9.39
N ILE A 45 38.74 -15.44 -10.00
CA ILE A 45 37.79 -14.40 -10.44
C ILE A 45 37.35 -13.54 -9.25
N TYR A 46 36.92 -14.14 -8.14
CA TYR A 46 36.46 -13.40 -6.96
C TYR A 46 37.58 -12.59 -6.30
N GLU A 47 38.82 -13.08 -6.36
CA GLU A 47 39.99 -12.33 -5.90
C GLU A 47 40.34 -11.13 -6.81
N ILE A 48 40.02 -11.20 -8.11
CA ILE A 48 40.25 -10.11 -9.07
C ILE A 48 39.12 -9.08 -9.02
N ASP A 49 37.87 -9.54 -9.00
CA ASP A 49 36.67 -8.73 -8.93
C ASP A 49 35.64 -9.45 -8.05
N ASN A 50 35.57 -9.02 -6.79
CA ASN A 50 34.65 -9.60 -5.80
C ASN A 50 33.16 -9.40 -6.17
N SER A 51 32.82 -8.45 -7.05
CA SER A 51 31.43 -8.27 -7.48
C SER A 51 30.91 -9.48 -8.29
N GLN A 52 31.81 -10.23 -8.94
CA GLN A 52 31.48 -11.43 -9.71
C GLN A 52 30.97 -12.58 -8.85
N GLU A 53 31.22 -12.57 -7.54
CA GLU A 53 30.68 -13.58 -6.62
C GLU A 53 29.14 -13.56 -6.65
N SER A 54 28.52 -12.38 -6.71
CA SER A 54 27.06 -12.27 -6.81
C SER A 54 26.49 -12.88 -8.11
N VAL A 55 27.30 -12.93 -9.17
CA VAL A 55 26.93 -13.45 -10.50
C VAL A 55 27.11 -14.96 -10.58
N TYR A 56 28.22 -15.50 -10.07
CA TYR A 56 28.56 -16.93 -10.26
C TYR A 56 28.29 -17.81 -9.04
N ASN A 57 28.10 -17.25 -7.85
CA ASN A 57 27.73 -18.04 -6.68
C ASN A 57 26.35 -18.69 -6.89
N THR A 58 26.28 -20.01 -6.79
CA THR A 58 25.06 -20.81 -6.90
C THR A 58 24.42 -21.09 -5.55
N ASN A 59 25.14 -20.87 -4.44
CA ASN A 59 24.65 -21.05 -3.07
C ASN A 59 24.05 -19.75 -2.54
N GLY A 60 22.72 -19.70 -2.42
CA GLY A 60 22.03 -18.55 -1.81
C GLY A 60 22.00 -17.30 -2.69
N TRP A 61 21.95 -17.48 -4.01
CA TRP A 61 21.90 -16.39 -4.99
C TRP A 61 20.64 -15.50 -4.82
N ASN A 62 20.85 -14.19 -4.86
CA ASN A 62 19.77 -13.20 -4.87
C ASN A 62 19.20 -13.06 -6.28
N ILE A 63 17.99 -13.58 -6.50
CA ILE A 63 17.27 -13.50 -7.78
C ILE A 63 17.00 -12.06 -8.25
N GLY A 64 17.07 -11.06 -7.37
CA GLY A 64 16.88 -9.65 -7.72
C GLY A 64 18.15 -8.92 -8.17
N CYS A 65 19.31 -9.58 -8.28
CA CYS A 65 20.53 -8.90 -8.74
C CYS A 65 20.51 -8.64 -10.25
N THR A 66 21.13 -7.55 -10.67
CA THR A 66 21.40 -7.29 -12.09
C THR A 66 22.43 -8.29 -12.61
N LEU A 67 22.12 -8.98 -13.71
CA LEU A 67 23.02 -9.92 -14.37
C LEU A 67 23.60 -9.27 -15.63
N PRO A 68 24.91 -9.46 -15.91
CA PRO A 68 25.48 -8.99 -17.17
C PRO A 68 24.90 -9.77 -18.37
N ASP A 69 25.05 -9.23 -19.57
CA ASP A 69 24.63 -9.92 -20.80
C ASP A 69 25.46 -11.15 -21.11
N GLU A 70 26.75 -11.10 -20.79
CA GLU A 70 27.71 -12.16 -20.99
C GLU A 70 28.75 -12.15 -19.88
N ALA A 71 29.51 -13.25 -19.80
CA ALA A 71 30.59 -13.40 -18.86
C ALA A 71 31.71 -12.38 -19.13
N ASN A 72 32.25 -11.77 -18.07
CA ASN A 72 33.31 -10.77 -18.17
C ASN A 72 34.63 -11.41 -18.66
N GLN A 73 34.87 -11.35 -19.97
CA GLN A 73 36.00 -12.02 -20.62
C GLN A 73 37.35 -11.52 -20.10
N ASP A 74 37.48 -10.22 -19.81
CA ASP A 74 38.72 -9.65 -19.27
C ASP A 74 39.08 -10.23 -17.89
N THR A 75 38.08 -10.40 -17.03
CA THR A 75 38.27 -10.95 -15.68
C THR A 75 38.56 -12.45 -15.76
N ILE A 76 37.86 -13.15 -16.65
CA ILE A 76 38.08 -14.58 -16.92
C ILE A 76 39.51 -14.81 -17.43
N GLN A 77 39.97 -14.03 -18.41
CA GLN A 77 41.31 -14.17 -18.98
C GLN A 77 42.40 -13.97 -17.91
N LYS A 78 42.29 -12.91 -17.10
CA LYS A 78 43.21 -12.67 -15.97
C LYS A 78 43.20 -13.82 -14.95
N ALA A 79 42.04 -14.40 -14.69
CA ALA A 79 41.91 -15.55 -13.77
C ALA A 79 42.55 -16.81 -14.35
N LEU A 80 42.36 -17.08 -15.65
CA LEU A 80 42.97 -18.21 -16.37
C LEU A 80 44.50 -18.10 -16.41
N GLU A 81 45.03 -16.90 -16.60
CA GLU A 81 46.48 -16.62 -16.54
C GLU A 81 47.03 -16.89 -15.13
N LYS A 82 46.36 -16.34 -14.10
CA LYS A 82 46.75 -16.49 -12.69
C LYS A 82 46.73 -17.96 -12.23
N THR A 83 45.84 -18.77 -12.79
CA THR A 83 45.68 -20.19 -12.43
C THR A 83 46.49 -21.15 -13.31
N GLY A 84 47.16 -20.64 -14.35
CA GLY A 84 48.02 -21.43 -15.24
C GLY A 84 47.27 -22.17 -16.35
N PHE A 85 45.99 -21.90 -16.57
CA PHE A 85 45.17 -22.56 -17.59
C PHE A 85 45.10 -21.79 -18.92
N ALA A 86 45.61 -20.56 -19.00
CA ALA A 86 45.46 -19.69 -20.18
C ALA A 86 45.95 -20.30 -21.51
N ASN A 87 46.90 -21.25 -21.48
CA ASN A 87 47.43 -21.90 -22.68
C ASN A 87 46.68 -23.19 -23.08
N ASP A 88 45.72 -23.65 -22.27
CA ASP A 88 44.86 -24.79 -22.60
C ASP A 88 43.60 -24.26 -23.30
N GLU A 89 43.66 -24.18 -24.63
CA GLU A 89 42.55 -23.65 -25.44
C GLU A 89 41.22 -24.37 -25.21
N ALA A 90 41.26 -25.69 -25.00
CA ALA A 90 40.06 -26.49 -24.76
C ALA A 90 39.46 -26.16 -23.38
N PHE A 91 40.30 -26.04 -22.36
CA PHE A 91 39.87 -25.64 -21.02
C PHE A 91 39.31 -24.21 -21.01
N CYS A 92 40.01 -23.24 -21.61
CA CYS A 92 39.55 -21.86 -21.70
C CYS A 92 38.19 -21.76 -22.38
N LYS A 93 38.00 -22.48 -23.49
CA LYS A 93 36.73 -22.52 -24.22
C LYS A 93 35.60 -23.11 -23.37
N ASP A 94 35.85 -24.23 -22.71
CA ASP A 94 34.85 -24.89 -21.87
C ASP A 94 34.47 -24.02 -20.66
N PHE A 95 35.45 -23.36 -20.03
CA PHE A 95 35.22 -22.48 -18.89
C PHE A 95 34.42 -21.23 -19.28
N SER A 96 34.80 -20.54 -20.37
CA SER A 96 34.04 -19.38 -20.85
C SER A 96 32.62 -19.76 -21.23
N LYS A 97 32.41 -20.95 -21.80
CA LYS A 97 31.09 -21.47 -22.10
C LYS A 97 30.30 -21.77 -20.82
N TYR A 98 30.91 -22.43 -19.84
CA TYR A 98 30.31 -22.70 -18.53
C TYR A 98 29.87 -21.41 -17.82
N ALA A 99 30.73 -20.39 -17.78
CA ALA A 99 30.42 -19.11 -17.16
C ALA A 99 29.23 -18.40 -17.83
N ASN A 100 29.13 -18.45 -19.16
CA ASN A 100 27.98 -17.92 -19.88
C ASN A 100 26.70 -18.71 -19.60
N ILE A 101 26.77 -20.04 -19.53
CA ILE A 101 25.61 -20.89 -19.19
C ILE A 101 25.05 -20.53 -17.81
N VAL A 102 25.91 -20.26 -16.81
CA VAL A 102 25.46 -19.81 -15.48
C VAL A 102 24.63 -18.52 -15.58
N ILE A 103 25.11 -17.53 -16.33
CA ILE A 103 24.41 -16.24 -16.51
C ILE A 103 23.07 -16.44 -17.21
N VAL A 104 23.06 -17.16 -18.34
CA VAL A 104 21.83 -17.41 -19.11
C VAL A 104 20.82 -18.23 -18.30
N GLY A 105 21.29 -19.25 -17.56
CA GLY A 105 20.45 -20.05 -16.67
C GLY A 105 19.80 -19.21 -15.58
N LYS A 106 20.56 -18.29 -14.96
CA LYS A 106 20.03 -17.35 -13.97
C LYS A 106 19.04 -16.34 -14.56
N LYS A 107 19.31 -15.79 -15.75
CA LYS A 107 18.35 -14.92 -16.47
C LYS A 107 17.03 -15.64 -16.74
N ASN A 108 17.11 -16.88 -17.22
CA ASN A 108 15.93 -17.73 -17.42
C ASN A 108 15.14 -17.94 -16.11
N MET A 109 15.82 -18.15 -14.98
CA MET A 109 15.16 -18.20 -13.68
C MET A 109 14.48 -16.88 -13.29
N GLN A 110 15.09 -15.71 -13.55
CA GLN A 110 14.48 -14.39 -13.30
C GLN A 110 13.22 -14.20 -14.14
N GLU A 111 13.28 -14.50 -15.44
CA GLU A 111 12.13 -14.39 -16.35
C GLU A 111 10.98 -15.31 -15.94
N ARG A 112 11.28 -16.57 -15.57
CA ARG A 112 10.28 -17.50 -15.07
C ARG A 112 9.64 -17.05 -13.76
N ALA A 113 10.43 -16.46 -12.87
CA ALA A 113 9.89 -15.89 -11.63
C ALA A 113 8.95 -14.71 -11.94
N ALA A 114 9.32 -13.82 -12.87
CA ALA A 114 8.48 -12.73 -13.32
C ALA A 114 7.17 -13.21 -13.97
N LEU A 115 7.22 -14.24 -14.82
CA LEU A 115 6.03 -14.87 -15.42
C LEU A 115 5.13 -15.48 -14.36
N ASN A 116 5.68 -16.22 -13.40
CA ASN A 116 4.91 -16.77 -12.29
C ASN A 116 4.17 -15.67 -11.51
N ILE A 117 4.85 -14.56 -11.20
CA ILE A 117 4.26 -13.41 -10.52
C ILE A 117 3.14 -12.82 -11.38
N LYS A 118 3.39 -12.56 -12.67
CA LYS A 118 2.42 -11.98 -13.60
C LYS A 118 1.17 -12.85 -13.74
N GLU A 119 1.34 -14.14 -14.06
CA GLU A 119 0.22 -15.08 -14.22
C GLU A 119 -0.63 -15.16 -12.94
N GLU A 120 0.02 -15.15 -11.78
CA GLU A 120 -0.68 -15.26 -10.51
C GLU A 120 -1.37 -13.93 -10.15
N MET A 121 -0.77 -12.79 -10.45
CA MET A 121 -1.42 -11.47 -10.34
C MET A 121 -2.63 -11.35 -11.27
N GLU A 122 -2.58 -11.88 -12.49
CA GLU A 122 -3.72 -11.91 -13.42
C GLU A 122 -4.86 -12.81 -12.91
N ARG A 123 -4.53 -13.91 -12.22
CA ARG A 123 -5.52 -14.79 -11.58
C ARG A 123 -6.15 -14.17 -10.34
N CYS A 124 -5.41 -13.31 -9.65
CA CYS A 124 -5.93 -12.59 -8.50
C CYS A 124 -6.95 -11.56 -9.02
N GLN A 125 -8.24 -11.90 -8.96
CA GLN A 125 -9.26 -10.89 -9.22
C GLN A 125 -9.05 -9.70 -8.27
N PRO A 126 -9.13 -8.45 -8.78
CA PRO A 126 -9.13 -7.29 -7.91
C PRO A 126 -10.29 -7.42 -6.93
N ILE A 127 -10.07 -7.08 -5.66
CA ILE A 127 -11.16 -7.11 -4.68
C ILE A 127 -12.19 -6.09 -5.17
N THR A 128 -13.39 -6.57 -5.48
CA THR A 128 -14.50 -5.71 -5.88
C THR A 128 -15.10 -5.09 -4.63
N LYS A 129 -15.52 -3.82 -4.72
CA LYS A 129 -16.27 -3.18 -3.64
C LYS A 129 -17.56 -3.97 -3.45
N THR A 130 -17.76 -4.51 -2.26
CA THR A 130 -19.00 -5.17 -1.84
C THR A 130 -19.60 -4.40 -0.67
N ASN A 131 -20.78 -4.80 -0.23
CA ASN A 131 -21.38 -4.31 1.02
C ASN A 131 -20.89 -5.11 2.24
N GLU A 132 -19.77 -5.82 2.12
CA GLU A 132 -19.17 -6.61 3.19
C GLU A 132 -17.73 -6.16 3.43
N TRP A 133 -17.28 -6.23 4.69
CA TRP A 133 -15.90 -5.91 5.04
C TRP A 133 -14.91 -6.81 4.29
N GLN A 134 -13.94 -6.20 3.62
CA GLN A 134 -12.92 -6.92 2.87
C GLN A 134 -11.61 -6.98 3.64
N PHE A 135 -10.99 -8.16 3.59
CA PHE A 135 -9.63 -8.40 4.07
C PHE A 135 -8.66 -8.43 2.89
N ILE A 136 -7.42 -8.01 3.14
CA ILE A 136 -6.36 -8.03 2.14
C ILE A 136 -5.61 -9.37 2.23
N PRO A 137 -5.67 -10.22 1.18
CA PRO A 137 -4.97 -11.50 1.22
C PRO A 137 -3.46 -11.30 1.14
N ILE A 138 -2.73 -11.79 2.14
CA ILE A 138 -1.27 -11.96 2.05
C ILE A 138 -0.99 -13.24 1.27
N ARG A 139 -0.34 -13.11 0.12
CA ARG A 139 0.03 -14.24 -0.77
C ARG A 139 1.52 -14.49 -0.67
N ILE A 140 1.88 -15.75 -0.37
CA ILE A 140 3.27 -16.20 -0.29
C ILE A 140 3.47 -17.25 -1.39
N PHE A 141 4.41 -16.99 -2.30
CA PHE A 141 4.72 -17.88 -3.41
C PHE A 141 6.02 -18.64 -3.12
N ALA A 142 5.89 -19.95 -2.89
CA ALA A 142 7.04 -20.83 -2.68
C ALA A 142 6.72 -22.26 -3.18
N SER A 143 7.76 -23.10 -3.28
CA SER A 143 7.59 -24.52 -3.59
C SER A 143 6.74 -25.21 -2.52
N LYS A 144 6.08 -26.32 -2.87
CA LYS A 144 5.26 -27.08 -1.90
C LYS A 144 6.07 -27.50 -0.68
N GLU A 145 7.32 -27.87 -0.89
CA GLU A 145 8.24 -28.28 0.17
C GLU A 145 8.58 -27.13 1.11
N ILE A 146 8.92 -25.95 0.59
CA ILE A 146 9.21 -24.76 1.41
C ILE A 146 7.95 -24.30 2.14
N MET A 147 6.79 -24.32 1.47
CA MET A 147 5.50 -23.99 2.09
C MET A 147 5.22 -24.90 3.29
N SER A 148 5.34 -26.22 3.11
CA SER A 148 5.00 -27.19 4.16
C SER A 148 6.03 -27.29 5.27
N ASN A 149 7.32 -27.27 4.96
CA ASN A 149 8.38 -27.58 5.93
C ASN A 149 8.95 -26.35 6.62
N VAL A 150 8.77 -25.15 6.05
CA VAL A 150 9.38 -23.92 6.57
C VAL A 150 8.33 -22.87 6.85
N ILE A 151 7.56 -22.45 5.84
CA ILE A 151 6.66 -21.29 5.97
C ILE A 151 5.49 -21.59 6.90
N ASN A 152 4.74 -22.68 6.66
CA ASN A 152 3.56 -23.00 7.46
C ASN A 152 3.90 -23.21 8.94
N PRO A 153 4.95 -23.96 9.33
CA PRO A 153 5.34 -24.10 10.73
C PRO A 153 5.71 -22.76 11.40
N ILE A 154 6.43 -21.88 10.69
CA ILE A 154 6.77 -20.54 11.20
C ILE A 154 5.50 -19.70 11.37
N MET A 155 4.58 -19.75 10.40
CA MET A 155 3.31 -19.02 10.48
C MET A 155 2.44 -19.49 11.63
N GLU A 156 2.34 -20.79 11.85
CA GLU A 156 1.57 -21.35 12.97
C GLU A 156 2.17 -20.94 14.32
N LYS A 157 3.50 -21.03 14.45
CA LYS A 157 4.21 -20.56 15.65
C LYS A 157 3.97 -19.07 15.89
N ASN A 158 4.15 -18.26 14.85
CA ASN A 158 3.98 -16.82 14.93
C ASN A 158 2.54 -16.41 15.25
N ALA A 159 1.53 -17.14 14.75
CA ALA A 159 0.13 -16.89 15.09
C ALA A 159 -0.14 -17.15 16.58
N LYS A 160 0.40 -18.24 17.14
CA LYS A 160 0.27 -18.56 18.57
C LYS A 160 0.98 -17.55 19.47
N GLU A 161 2.16 -17.10 19.05
CA GLU A 161 2.99 -16.16 19.81
C GLU A 161 2.66 -14.69 19.57
N GLY A 162 1.77 -14.36 18.62
CA GLY A 162 1.51 -12.96 18.23
C GLY A 162 2.75 -12.27 17.66
N LYS A 163 3.47 -12.92 16.75
CA LYS A 163 4.72 -12.42 16.16
C LYS A 163 4.68 -12.35 14.64
N GLY A 164 5.66 -11.68 14.04
CA GLY A 164 5.78 -11.55 12.59
C GLY A 164 4.52 -10.91 11.98
N LEU A 165 3.89 -11.59 11.01
CA LEU A 165 2.64 -11.12 10.38
C LEU A 165 1.45 -11.03 11.34
N TYR A 166 1.54 -11.70 12.49
CA TYR A 166 0.50 -11.72 13.53
C TYR A 166 0.86 -10.82 14.73
N GLY A 167 1.99 -10.10 14.65
CA GLY A 167 2.33 -9.11 15.66
C GLY A 167 1.24 -8.05 15.76
N ASN A 168 1.01 -7.55 16.97
CA ASN A 168 0.35 -6.28 17.20
C ASN A 168 1.37 -5.29 17.76
N ILE A 169 1.38 -4.07 17.24
CA ILE A 169 2.32 -3.03 17.67
C ILE A 169 1.55 -1.71 17.72
N THR A 170 1.65 -1.04 18.86
CA THR A 170 1.16 0.30 19.12
C THR A 170 2.34 1.24 19.20
N ASP A 171 2.71 1.77 18.03
CA ASP A 171 3.76 2.79 17.90
C ASP A 171 3.14 4.19 17.95
N ILE A 172 2.74 4.58 19.17
CA ILE A 172 2.26 5.93 19.46
C ILE A 172 3.33 6.61 20.33
N PRO A 173 3.92 7.73 19.87
CA PRO A 173 4.90 8.48 20.65
C PRO A 173 4.24 9.06 21.90
N GLU A 174 5.01 9.13 22.98
CA GLU A 174 4.57 9.78 24.21
C GLU A 174 4.56 11.30 24.00
N GLU A 175 3.46 11.93 24.38
CA GLU A 175 3.28 13.38 24.35
C GLU A 175 3.94 14.00 25.59
N ASP A 176 4.48 15.21 25.45
CA ASP A 176 5.02 15.97 26.59
C ASP A 176 3.89 16.53 27.45
N GLU A 177 3.60 15.88 28.58
CA GLU A 177 2.55 16.31 29.52
C GLU A 177 2.83 17.67 30.15
N SER A 178 4.09 18.14 30.18
CA SER A 178 4.39 19.48 30.72
C SER A 178 3.79 20.60 29.87
N LEU A 179 3.47 20.33 28.60
CA LEU A 179 2.79 21.28 27.72
C LEU A 179 1.32 21.51 28.11
N ASP A 180 0.69 20.59 28.85
CA ASP A 180 -0.69 20.78 29.31
C ASP A 180 -0.81 22.03 30.20
N GLU A 181 0.24 22.36 30.99
CA GLU A 181 0.29 23.59 31.81
C GLU A 181 0.32 24.87 30.96
N TRP A 182 0.81 24.79 29.72
CA TRP A 182 0.92 25.93 28.80
C TRP A 182 -0.30 26.13 27.92
N PHE A 183 -1.16 25.12 27.79
CA PHE A 183 -2.38 25.23 26.99
C PHE A 183 -3.48 26.04 27.66
N ASP A 184 -3.43 26.19 29.00
CA ASP A 184 -4.39 26.96 29.80
C ASP A 184 -5.85 26.58 29.50
N ILE A 185 -6.09 25.27 29.32
CA ILE A 185 -7.41 24.72 28.99
C ILE A 185 -8.25 24.66 30.27
N GLU A 186 -9.42 25.29 30.23
CA GLU A 186 -10.41 25.16 31.29
C GLU A 186 -11.06 23.78 31.25
N ALA A 187 -11.06 23.07 32.39
CA ALA A 187 -11.70 21.77 32.51
C ALA A 187 -13.20 21.88 32.17
N TYR A 188 -13.63 21.10 31.18
CA TYR A 188 -15.02 21.04 30.74
C TYR A 188 -15.74 19.78 31.25
N GLY A 189 -17.04 19.92 31.52
CA GLY A 189 -17.85 18.86 32.11
C GLY A 189 -18.35 17.87 31.06
N ILE A 190 -18.08 16.57 31.28
CA ILE A 190 -18.59 15.49 30.43
C ILE A 190 -19.53 14.59 31.24
N LYS A 191 -20.72 14.31 30.69
CA LYS A 191 -21.62 13.27 31.21
C LYS A 191 -21.33 11.95 30.49
N CYS A 192 -21.18 10.87 31.25
CA CYS A 192 -20.81 9.57 30.72
C CYS A 192 -21.96 8.55 30.84
N SER A 193 -22.29 7.90 29.73
CA SER A 193 -23.09 6.68 29.68
C SER A 193 -22.39 5.67 28.78
N LEU A 194 -22.39 4.40 29.17
CA LEU A 194 -21.89 3.29 28.35
C LEU A 194 -23.03 2.51 27.69
N GLU A 195 -24.28 2.89 27.96
CA GLU A 195 -25.46 2.10 27.60
C GLU A 195 -25.61 2.00 26.08
N SER A 196 -25.62 3.14 25.39
CA SER A 196 -25.73 3.24 23.92
C SER A 196 -24.62 2.46 23.21
N LEU A 197 -23.36 2.66 23.60
CA LEU A 197 -22.22 1.87 23.12
C LEU A 197 -22.46 0.36 23.30
N TYR A 198 -22.85 -0.09 24.50
CA TYR A 198 -23.06 -1.50 24.76
C TYR A 198 -24.22 -2.09 23.95
N ARG A 199 -25.31 -1.32 23.77
CA ARG A 199 -26.45 -1.72 22.93
C ARG A 199 -26.07 -1.83 21.48
N ASP A 200 -25.26 -0.93 20.96
CA ASP A 200 -24.76 -1.02 19.59
C ASP A 200 -23.94 -2.30 19.39
N LEU A 201 -22.98 -2.58 20.26
CA LEU A 201 -22.20 -3.83 20.20
C LEU A 201 -23.10 -5.08 20.30
N GLN A 202 -24.16 -5.01 21.11
CA GLN A 202 -25.14 -6.09 21.23
C GLN A 202 -25.97 -6.25 19.94
N ASN A 203 -26.46 -5.15 19.37
CA ASN A 203 -27.31 -5.15 18.18
C ASN A 203 -26.58 -5.70 16.95
N TYR A 204 -25.28 -5.43 16.83
CA TYR A 204 -24.45 -5.99 15.76
C TYR A 204 -23.98 -7.43 16.05
N GLY A 205 -24.22 -7.96 17.26
CA GLY A 205 -23.82 -9.31 17.68
C GLY A 205 -22.35 -9.43 18.10
N VAL A 206 -21.64 -8.31 18.30
CA VAL A 206 -20.24 -8.28 18.74
C VAL A 206 -20.09 -8.82 20.16
N VAL A 207 -21.09 -8.58 21.01
CA VAL A 207 -21.15 -9.13 22.38
C VAL A 207 -21.17 -10.66 22.37
N ASP A 208 -21.89 -11.25 21.41
CA ASP A 208 -22.07 -12.71 21.32
C ASP A 208 -20.99 -13.41 20.48
N SER A 209 -20.10 -12.64 19.84
CA SER A 209 -18.94 -13.15 19.10
C SER A 209 -17.61 -12.76 19.75
N VAL A 210 -17.09 -11.56 19.48
CA VAL A 210 -15.78 -11.08 19.95
C VAL A 210 -15.69 -11.07 21.47
N LEU A 211 -16.78 -10.63 22.13
CA LEU A 211 -16.86 -10.56 23.59
C LEU A 211 -17.67 -11.71 24.21
N LYS A 212 -17.80 -12.85 23.51
CA LYS A 212 -18.58 -14.00 23.97
C LYS A 212 -18.10 -14.54 25.32
N ASN A 213 -16.80 -14.50 25.56
CA ASN A 213 -16.20 -14.94 26.82
C ASN A 213 -16.40 -13.87 27.91
N ASP A 214 -16.99 -14.27 29.05
CA ASP A 214 -17.32 -13.34 30.12
C ASP A 214 -16.11 -12.61 30.70
N THR A 215 -14.95 -13.27 30.79
CA THR A 215 -13.71 -12.64 31.27
C THR A 215 -13.23 -11.57 30.29
N ILE A 216 -13.27 -11.84 28.98
CA ILE A 216 -12.89 -10.87 27.93
C ILE A 216 -13.87 -9.69 27.93
N LYS A 217 -15.17 -9.96 28.02
CA LYS A 217 -16.23 -8.94 28.09
C LYS A 217 -16.08 -8.05 29.31
N GLU A 218 -15.89 -8.64 30.50
CA GLU A 218 -15.70 -7.91 31.74
C GLU A 218 -14.43 -7.05 31.68
N TYR A 219 -13.34 -7.60 31.15
CA TYR A 219 -12.10 -6.86 30.90
C TYR A 219 -12.36 -5.65 30.00
N TYR A 220 -12.97 -5.85 28.83
CA TYR A 220 -13.32 -4.75 27.91
C TYR A 220 -14.15 -3.66 28.60
N LEU A 221 -15.22 -4.04 29.30
CA LEU A 221 -16.12 -3.10 29.98
C LEU A 221 -15.42 -2.32 31.11
N LYS A 222 -14.53 -2.97 31.86
CA LYS A 222 -13.73 -2.31 32.89
C LYS A 222 -12.75 -1.32 32.27
N THR A 223 -12.06 -1.72 31.21
CA THR A 223 -11.05 -0.90 30.54
C THR A 223 -11.68 0.32 29.87
N ILE A 224 -12.77 0.16 29.10
CA ILE A 224 -13.45 1.30 28.45
C ILE A 224 -14.02 2.28 29.48
N LYS A 225 -14.58 1.76 30.59
CA LYS A 225 -15.06 2.58 31.70
C LYS A 225 -13.93 3.38 32.35
N SER A 226 -12.78 2.74 32.56
CA SER A 226 -11.59 3.39 33.12
C SER A 226 -11.09 4.52 32.22
N LEU A 227 -10.98 4.28 30.91
CA LEU A 227 -10.59 5.29 29.93
C LEU A 227 -11.55 6.49 29.94
N ILE A 228 -12.86 6.23 29.92
CA ILE A 228 -13.88 7.30 29.95
C ILE A 228 -13.79 8.14 31.23
N TYR A 229 -13.64 7.51 32.39
CA TYR A 229 -13.47 8.25 33.64
C TYR A 229 -12.18 9.05 33.67
N PHE A 230 -11.09 8.49 33.15
CA PHE A 230 -9.83 9.21 33.04
C PHE A 230 -9.98 10.45 32.16
N ILE A 231 -10.61 10.33 30.98
CA ILE A 231 -10.87 11.47 30.08
C ILE A 231 -11.73 12.52 30.78
N ARG A 232 -12.85 12.11 31.40
CA ARG A 232 -13.76 13.01 32.12
C ARG A 232 -13.04 13.81 33.22
N ASP A 233 -12.11 13.17 33.93
CA ASP A 233 -11.45 13.77 35.09
C ASP A 233 -10.19 14.58 34.71
N ASN A 234 -9.81 14.63 33.42
CA ASN A 234 -8.58 15.28 32.94
C ASN A 234 -8.84 16.09 31.65
N THR A 235 -10.03 16.65 31.48
CA THR A 235 -10.40 17.39 30.25
C THR A 235 -9.53 18.63 29.98
N ASP A 236 -8.85 19.13 31.00
CA ASP A 236 -7.84 20.19 30.96
C ASP A 236 -6.44 19.70 30.48
N LYS A 237 -6.22 18.39 30.32
CA LYS A 237 -4.89 17.78 30.10
C LYS A 237 -4.88 16.84 28.90
N PRO A 238 -4.95 17.38 27.66
CA PRO A 238 -5.06 16.57 26.45
C PRO A 238 -3.86 15.64 26.22
N ASN A 239 -2.63 16.05 26.53
CA ASN A 239 -1.46 15.19 26.32
C ASN A 239 -1.47 14.02 27.31
N ARG A 240 -1.80 14.28 28.57
CA ARG A 240 -1.98 13.22 29.57
C ARG A 240 -3.07 12.22 29.19
N ILE A 241 -4.19 12.69 28.62
CA ILE A 241 -5.23 11.80 28.09
C ILE A 241 -4.67 10.91 26.97
N ARG A 242 -3.98 11.49 25.98
CA ARG A 242 -3.39 10.74 24.86
C ARG A 242 -2.39 9.69 25.35
N ASN A 243 -1.55 10.03 26.31
CA ASN A 243 -0.59 9.10 26.92
C ASN A 243 -1.31 7.94 27.64
N HIS A 244 -2.37 8.24 28.39
CA HIS A 244 -3.13 7.20 29.09
C HIS A 244 -3.84 6.23 28.14
N ILE A 245 -4.46 6.75 27.07
CA ILE A 245 -5.05 5.92 26.00
C ILE A 245 -3.93 5.08 25.36
N SER A 246 -2.82 5.70 24.97
CA SER A 246 -1.70 5.03 24.30
C SER A 246 -1.09 3.91 25.14
N SER A 247 -0.90 4.15 26.45
CA SER A 247 -0.40 3.14 27.39
C SER A 247 -1.37 1.96 27.49
N THR A 248 -2.67 2.25 27.67
CA THR A 248 -3.71 1.21 27.72
C THR A 248 -3.73 0.35 26.44
N LEU A 249 -3.54 0.98 25.27
CA LEU A 249 -3.45 0.22 24.02
C LEU A 249 -2.18 -0.62 23.94
N LYS A 250 -1.01 -0.08 24.33
CA LYS A 250 0.27 -0.80 24.35
C LYS A 250 0.22 -2.06 25.21
N GLU A 251 -0.45 -2.02 26.35
CA GLU A 251 -0.65 -3.21 27.21
C GLU A 251 -1.39 -4.36 26.50
N LEU A 252 -2.17 -4.06 25.46
CA LEU A 252 -2.87 -5.06 24.66
C LEU A 252 -2.02 -5.65 23.54
N ASP A 253 -0.83 -5.11 23.25
CA ASP A 253 0.04 -5.65 22.19
C ASP A 253 0.56 -7.06 22.54
N ASP A 254 0.68 -7.37 23.83
CA ASP A 254 1.12 -8.68 24.32
C ASP A 254 0.03 -9.77 24.22
N ILE A 255 -1.22 -9.37 23.97
CA ILE A 255 -2.34 -10.29 23.84
C ILE A 255 -2.54 -10.64 22.37
N SER A 256 -1.81 -11.63 21.86
CA SER A 256 -1.86 -12.17 20.48
C SER A 256 -2.87 -11.52 19.49
N THR A 257 -3.84 -12.27 18.99
CA THR A 257 -4.81 -11.79 17.99
C THR A 257 -5.91 -10.94 18.65
N LEU A 258 -6.27 -11.27 19.89
CA LEU A 258 -7.38 -10.64 20.61
C LEU A 258 -7.08 -9.19 21.00
N GLY A 259 -5.82 -8.86 21.27
CA GLY A 259 -5.38 -7.52 21.64
C GLY A 259 -5.70 -6.49 20.56
N LEU A 260 -5.51 -6.83 19.29
CA LEU A 260 -5.91 -5.97 18.17
C LEU A 260 -7.41 -5.70 18.15
N LEU A 261 -8.23 -6.75 18.36
CA LEU A 261 -9.69 -6.62 18.40
C LEU A 261 -10.14 -5.72 19.56
N LEU A 262 -9.53 -5.88 20.74
CA LEU A 262 -9.82 -5.06 21.91
C LEU A 262 -9.39 -3.60 21.70
N GLN A 263 -8.23 -3.35 21.10
CA GLN A 263 -7.80 -1.99 20.75
C GLN A 263 -8.80 -1.29 19.83
N ILE A 264 -9.29 -1.99 18.80
CA ILE A 264 -10.31 -1.47 17.88
C ILE A 264 -11.61 -1.16 18.64
N LEU A 265 -12.10 -2.10 19.45
CA LEU A 265 -13.33 -1.91 20.23
C LEU A 265 -13.22 -0.79 21.27
N LEU A 266 -12.04 -0.57 21.86
CA LEU A 266 -11.81 0.52 22.80
C LEU A 266 -11.81 1.87 22.08
N LEU A 267 -11.07 1.99 20.98
CA LEU A 267 -10.99 3.22 20.20
C LEU A 267 -12.33 3.59 19.57
N GLN A 268 -13.00 2.66 18.90
CA GLN A 268 -14.35 2.86 18.36
C GLN A 268 -15.35 3.14 19.48
N GLY A 269 -15.20 2.47 20.64
CA GLY A 269 -16.04 2.72 21.81
C GLY A 269 -15.90 4.14 22.37
N LEU A 270 -14.69 4.69 22.38
CA LEU A 270 -14.46 6.08 22.77
C LEU A 270 -15.10 7.07 21.80
N ILE A 271 -14.97 6.83 20.48
CA ILE A 271 -15.62 7.67 19.46
C ILE A 271 -17.14 7.64 19.64
N LYS A 272 -17.72 6.45 19.76
CA LYS A 272 -19.16 6.28 19.98
C LYS A 272 -19.63 6.96 21.26
N TRP A 273 -18.85 6.84 22.34
CA TRP A 273 -19.14 7.54 23.59
C TRP A 273 -19.14 9.06 23.39
N PHE A 274 -18.18 9.62 22.66
CA PHE A 274 -18.14 11.05 22.36
C PHE A 274 -19.33 11.54 21.52
N GLU A 275 -19.87 10.72 20.62
CA GLU A 275 -21.12 11.03 19.87
C GLU A 275 -22.32 11.25 20.80
N ASP A 276 -22.33 10.57 21.95
CA ASP A 276 -23.41 10.65 22.95
C ASP A 276 -23.15 11.71 24.03
N VAL A 277 -21.99 12.38 24.01
CA VAL A 277 -21.69 13.48 24.93
C VAL A 277 -22.44 14.73 24.50
N ASP A 278 -23.20 15.32 25.43
CA ASP A 278 -23.92 16.59 25.24
C ASP A 278 -22.95 17.78 25.32
N LEU A 279 -22.09 17.92 24.31
CA LEU A 279 -21.16 19.04 24.12
C LEU A 279 -21.52 19.78 22.83
N LYS A 280 -21.80 21.08 22.92
CA LYS A 280 -22.19 21.93 21.80
C LYS A 280 -21.00 22.75 21.31
N GLU A 281 -21.04 23.19 20.06
CA GLU A 281 -19.99 24.05 19.48
C GLU A 281 -19.72 25.33 20.28
N SER A 282 -20.73 25.81 21.02
CA SER A 282 -20.63 26.98 21.89
C SER A 282 -19.99 26.71 23.25
N ASP A 283 -19.83 25.45 23.63
CA ASP A 283 -19.34 25.07 24.96
C ASP A 283 -17.82 25.18 25.02
N ASN A 284 -17.30 25.62 26.17
CA ASN A 284 -15.87 25.58 26.44
C ASN A 284 -15.40 24.12 26.39
N GLY A 285 -14.29 23.84 25.71
CA GLY A 285 -13.77 22.48 25.54
C GLY A 285 -14.23 21.75 24.28
N TYR A 286 -15.18 22.29 23.49
CA TYR A 286 -15.66 21.62 22.28
C TYR A 286 -14.54 21.33 21.27
N LYS A 287 -13.69 22.32 21.02
CA LYS A 287 -12.58 22.16 20.06
C LYS A 287 -11.55 21.14 20.56
N GLU A 288 -11.28 21.16 21.86
CA GLU A 288 -10.35 20.24 22.53
C GLU A 288 -10.88 18.80 22.43
N ALA A 289 -12.17 18.60 22.67
CA ALA A 289 -12.84 17.31 22.49
C ALA A 289 -12.78 16.85 21.02
N CYS A 290 -13.09 17.73 20.05
CA CYS A 290 -12.97 17.40 18.62
C CYS A 290 -11.54 16.99 18.22
N ASN A 291 -10.53 17.72 18.70
CA ASN A 291 -9.12 17.41 18.44
C ASN A 291 -8.73 16.05 19.02
N LEU A 292 -9.23 15.71 20.21
CA LEU A 292 -9.02 14.40 20.82
C LEU A 292 -9.73 13.29 20.02
N ILE A 293 -10.99 13.49 19.62
CA ILE A 293 -11.75 12.53 18.81
C ILE A 293 -11.04 12.29 17.48
N GLN A 294 -10.56 13.34 16.81
CA GLN A 294 -9.80 13.22 15.57
C GLN A 294 -8.55 12.35 15.77
N TRP A 295 -7.78 12.63 16.84
CA TRP A 295 -6.59 11.85 17.16
C TRP A 295 -6.91 10.37 17.48
N ILE A 296 -8.01 10.10 18.21
CA ILE A 296 -8.50 8.74 18.47
C ILE A 296 -8.86 8.05 17.16
N GLY A 297 -9.56 8.74 16.26
CA GLY A 297 -9.96 8.25 14.95
C GLY A 297 -8.76 7.89 14.06
N GLU A 298 -7.68 8.68 14.10
CA GLU A 298 -6.43 8.36 13.42
C GLU A 298 -5.80 7.07 13.94
N GLN A 299 -5.84 6.83 15.26
CA GLN A 299 -5.35 5.58 15.84
C GLN A 299 -6.25 4.40 15.45
N LEU A 300 -7.57 4.58 15.47
CA LEU A 300 -8.53 3.56 15.07
C LEU A 300 -8.29 3.14 13.62
N MET A 301 -8.19 4.11 12.71
CA MET A 301 -7.92 3.87 11.30
C MET A 301 -6.66 3.01 11.09
N LYS A 302 -5.56 3.29 11.82
CA LYS A 302 -4.34 2.47 11.74
C LYS A 302 -4.60 1.03 12.19
N LYS A 303 -5.38 0.83 13.25
CA LYS A 303 -5.71 -0.51 13.76
C LYS A 303 -6.66 -1.27 12.84
N GLU A 304 -7.65 -0.61 12.25
CA GLU A 304 -8.54 -1.20 11.26
C GLU A 304 -7.82 -1.56 9.95
N ILE A 305 -6.88 -0.72 9.50
CA ILE A 305 -6.01 -1.07 8.37
C ILE A 305 -5.24 -2.35 8.72
N ARG A 306 -4.61 -2.41 9.90
CA ARG A 306 -3.90 -3.62 10.34
C ARG A 306 -4.82 -4.84 10.41
N PHE A 307 -6.04 -4.67 10.89
CA PHE A 307 -7.07 -5.71 10.93
C PHE A 307 -7.40 -6.26 9.54
N CYS A 308 -7.43 -5.40 8.52
CA CYS A 308 -7.62 -5.83 7.12
C CYS A 308 -6.43 -6.64 6.57
N TYR A 309 -5.19 -6.30 6.95
CA TYR A 309 -3.98 -7.03 6.53
C TYR A 309 -3.69 -8.27 7.40
N TYR A 310 -4.39 -8.45 8.50
CA TYR A 310 -4.19 -9.58 9.39
C TYR A 310 -4.67 -10.88 8.71
N ARG A 311 -3.89 -11.95 8.84
CA ARG A 311 -4.17 -13.22 8.16
C ARG A 311 -5.15 -14.08 8.95
N TRP A 312 -6.43 -13.76 8.83
CA TRP A 312 -7.54 -14.53 9.40
C TRP A 312 -7.77 -15.85 8.65
N GLY A 313 -7.96 -16.94 9.38
CA GLY A 313 -8.46 -18.19 8.84
C GLY A 313 -9.94 -18.06 8.44
N GLU A 314 -10.45 -18.98 7.62
CA GLU A 314 -11.86 -18.93 7.19
C GLU A 314 -12.83 -19.00 8.37
N GLY A 315 -12.55 -19.84 9.37
CA GLY A 315 -13.34 -19.89 10.60
C GLY A 315 -13.28 -18.60 11.43
N ASP A 316 -12.14 -17.88 11.38
CA ASP A 316 -12.01 -16.60 12.06
C ASP A 316 -12.87 -15.52 11.36
N LYS A 317 -12.94 -15.52 10.03
CA LYS A 317 -13.74 -14.55 9.27
C LYS A 317 -15.24 -14.68 9.56
N GLU A 318 -15.74 -15.92 9.71
CA GLU A 318 -17.12 -16.15 10.12
C GLU A 318 -17.38 -15.62 11.53
N TYR A 319 -16.45 -15.91 12.46
CA TYR A 319 -16.50 -15.40 13.84
C TYR A 319 -16.46 -13.86 13.90
N LEU A 320 -15.70 -13.22 13.02
CA LEU A 320 -15.52 -11.76 12.98
C LEU A 320 -16.63 -11.03 12.23
N LYS A 321 -17.54 -11.72 11.53
CA LYS A 321 -18.60 -11.09 10.73
C LYS A 321 -19.41 -10.04 11.50
N PRO A 322 -19.81 -10.25 12.78
CA PRO A 322 -20.46 -9.22 13.59
C PRO A 322 -19.62 -7.94 13.75
N LEU A 323 -18.32 -8.08 14.03
CA LEU A 323 -17.41 -6.95 14.16
C LEU A 323 -17.22 -6.24 12.82
N CYS A 324 -17.03 -7.00 11.73
CA CYS A 324 -16.91 -6.46 10.38
C CYS A 324 -18.13 -5.62 9.99
N ASN A 325 -19.34 -6.10 10.26
CA ASN A 325 -20.58 -5.37 9.99
C ASN A 325 -20.69 -4.10 10.85
N TYR A 326 -20.27 -4.18 12.12
CA TYR A 326 -20.23 -3.04 13.00
C TYR A 326 -19.27 -1.97 12.48
N LEU A 327 -18.01 -2.32 12.18
CA LEU A 327 -17.03 -1.37 11.67
C LEU A 327 -17.46 -0.75 10.34
N LEU A 328 -18.01 -1.55 9.41
CA LEU A 328 -18.51 -1.04 8.13
C LEU A 328 -19.65 -0.02 8.28
N SER A 329 -20.37 -0.04 9.40
CA SER A 329 -21.43 0.95 9.68
C SER A 329 -20.91 2.28 10.21
N THR A 330 -19.60 2.39 10.49
CA THR A 330 -18.96 3.60 11.00
C THR A 330 -18.28 4.37 9.87
N GLU A 331 -18.17 5.69 10.02
CA GLU A 331 -17.50 6.55 9.03
C GLU A 331 -16.03 6.15 8.81
N ILE A 332 -15.33 5.77 9.89
CA ILE A 332 -13.91 5.36 9.83
C ILE A 332 -13.78 4.01 9.12
N GLY A 333 -14.63 3.04 9.44
CA GLY A 333 -14.60 1.74 8.78
C GLY A 333 -14.93 1.80 7.30
N GLU A 334 -15.92 2.61 6.90
CA GLU A 334 -16.19 2.87 5.49
C GLU A 334 -14.99 3.53 4.79
N PHE A 335 -14.39 4.55 5.44
CA PHE A 335 -13.20 5.22 4.91
C PHE A 335 -12.02 4.26 4.75
N VAL A 336 -11.76 3.38 5.71
CA VAL A 336 -10.68 2.39 5.64
C VAL A 336 -10.89 1.44 4.47
N GLN A 337 -12.11 0.91 4.29
CA GLN A 337 -12.42 0.03 3.17
C GLN A 337 -12.23 0.77 1.82
N ASP A 338 -12.71 2.01 1.71
CA ASP A 338 -12.52 2.85 0.52
C ASP A 338 -11.04 3.12 0.22
N LEU A 339 -10.22 3.38 1.25
CA LEU A 339 -8.79 3.58 1.10
C LEU A 339 -8.10 2.34 0.54
N LEU A 340 -8.50 1.15 1.01
CA LEU A 340 -7.94 -0.12 0.54
C LEU A 340 -8.26 -0.37 -0.94
N PHE A 341 -9.49 -0.07 -1.39
CA PHE A 341 -9.86 -0.17 -2.80
C PHE A 341 -9.07 0.83 -3.66
N LYS A 342 -8.90 2.08 -3.20
CA LYS A 342 -8.10 3.09 -3.94
C LYS A 342 -6.64 2.67 -4.05
N LYS A 343 -6.04 2.14 -2.98
CA LYS A 343 -4.64 1.65 -3.00
C LYS A 343 -4.45 0.39 -3.83
N GLN A 344 -5.40 -0.54 -3.85
CA GLN A 344 -5.31 -1.73 -4.72
C GLN A 344 -5.29 -1.38 -6.20
N ILE A 345 -6.06 -0.35 -6.61
CA ILE A 345 -6.03 0.16 -7.98
C ILE A 345 -4.63 0.68 -8.36
N ASP A 346 -3.82 1.08 -7.37
CA ASP A 346 -2.46 1.58 -7.53
C ASP A 346 -1.38 0.52 -7.21
N CYS A 347 -1.71 -0.72 -6.83
CA CYS A 347 -0.70 -1.79 -6.62
C CYS A 347 -0.28 -2.51 -7.93
N SER A 348 -0.49 -1.89 -9.10
CA SER A 348 -0.15 -2.42 -10.41
C SER A 348 1.30 -2.10 -10.84
N TYR A 349 2.24 -2.10 -9.90
CA TYR A 349 3.65 -1.83 -10.17
C TYR A 349 4.44 -3.13 -10.05
N ILE A 350 5.11 -3.49 -11.14
CA ILE A 350 6.17 -4.50 -11.10
C ILE A 350 7.45 -3.76 -10.76
N ILE A 351 8.14 -4.19 -9.70
CA ILE A 351 9.53 -3.78 -9.44
C ILE A 351 10.39 -4.73 -10.28
N ASP A 352 10.65 -4.36 -11.53
CA ASP A 352 11.78 -4.94 -12.25
C ASP A 352 13.04 -4.16 -11.82
N GLY A 353 14.14 -4.87 -11.58
CA GLY A 353 15.35 -4.30 -10.98
C GLY A 353 16.13 -3.36 -11.91
N GLU A 354 15.57 -2.91 -13.04
CA GLU A 354 16.31 -2.11 -14.03
C GLU A 354 15.62 -0.79 -14.40
N HIS A 355 14.32 -0.59 -14.10
CA HIS A 355 13.63 0.66 -14.43
C HIS A 355 12.71 1.16 -13.31
N GLU A 356 12.70 2.48 -13.08
CA GLU A 356 11.71 3.15 -12.23
C GLU A 356 10.29 2.65 -12.58
N THR A 357 9.66 1.98 -11.61
CA THR A 357 8.23 1.58 -11.54
C THR A 357 7.48 1.59 -12.88
N ARG A 358 7.36 0.45 -13.57
CA ARG A 358 6.48 0.32 -14.74
C ARG A 358 5.05 -0.06 -14.32
N LYS A 359 4.08 0.76 -14.73
CA LYS A 359 2.65 0.41 -14.66
C LYS A 359 2.35 -0.67 -15.69
N ILE A 360 1.64 -1.73 -15.28
CA ILE A 360 1.07 -2.70 -16.22
C ILE A 360 0.07 -1.95 -17.14
N PRO A 361 0.20 -2.00 -18.47
CA PRO A 361 -0.81 -1.46 -19.37
C PRO A 361 -2.12 -2.24 -19.17
N LYS A 362 -3.17 -1.56 -18.70
CA LYS A 362 -4.51 -2.16 -18.67
C LYS A 362 -4.98 -2.30 -20.11
N GLU A 363 -5.28 -3.53 -20.54
CA GLU A 363 -6.20 -3.72 -21.66
C GLU A 363 -7.53 -3.04 -21.31
N ALA A 364 -8.10 -2.35 -22.29
CA ALA A 364 -9.38 -1.67 -22.20
C ALA A 364 -10.52 -2.69 -22.06
N GLY A 365 -10.59 -3.35 -20.92
CA GLY A 365 -11.75 -4.09 -20.48
C GLY A 365 -12.83 -3.09 -20.10
N ASN A 366 -13.95 -3.16 -20.83
CA ASN A 366 -15.19 -2.43 -20.61
C ASN A 366 -15.70 -2.61 -19.17
N ASN A 367 -15.14 -1.85 -18.24
CA ASN A 367 -15.75 -1.61 -16.94
C ASN A 367 -16.50 -0.29 -17.09
N GLU A 368 -17.82 -0.40 -17.20
CA GLU A 368 -18.74 0.68 -16.85
C GLU A 368 -18.41 1.14 -15.43
N LYS A 369 -17.46 2.07 -15.31
CA LYS A 369 -17.26 2.84 -14.10
C LYS A 369 -18.53 3.64 -13.92
N THR A 370 -19.19 3.45 -12.79
CA THR A 370 -19.96 4.52 -12.13
C THR A 370 -19.03 5.72 -12.01
N THR A 371 -19.09 6.56 -13.04
CA THR A 371 -18.54 7.90 -13.01
C THR A 371 -19.34 8.62 -11.94
N ASP A 372 -18.67 9.01 -10.85
CA ASP A 372 -19.07 10.25 -10.19
C ASP A 372 -19.12 11.28 -11.30
N LYS A 373 -20.34 11.55 -11.77
CA LYS A 373 -20.57 12.38 -12.93
C LYS A 373 -19.95 13.72 -12.57
N ILE A 374 -18.89 14.10 -13.29
CA ILE A 374 -18.24 15.41 -13.09
C ILE A 374 -19.36 16.43 -13.27
N SER A 375 -19.84 16.98 -12.16
CA SER A 375 -20.88 17.99 -12.16
C SER A 375 -20.19 19.31 -12.46
N LEU A 376 -20.23 19.70 -13.73
CA LEU A 376 -19.81 21.01 -14.20
C LEU A 376 -21.05 21.89 -14.31
N PRO A 377 -20.96 23.20 -13.99
CA PRO A 377 -21.97 24.18 -14.38
C PRO A 377 -22.27 24.05 -15.88
N SER A 378 -23.52 24.28 -16.29
CA SER A 378 -23.96 24.05 -17.68
C SER A 378 -23.14 24.86 -18.70
N GLU A 379 -22.58 26.00 -18.30
CA GLU A 379 -21.70 26.84 -19.12
C GLU A 379 -20.29 26.26 -19.30
N LEU A 380 -19.88 25.36 -18.41
CA LEU A 380 -18.58 24.69 -18.39
C LEU A 380 -18.66 23.23 -18.85
N ASP A 381 -19.85 22.65 -18.88
CA ASP A 381 -20.09 21.24 -19.14
C ASP A 381 -20.02 20.89 -20.64
N THR A 382 -18.81 20.61 -21.11
CA THR A 382 -18.58 20.08 -22.46
C THR A 382 -17.99 18.68 -22.40
N GLU A 383 -18.18 17.87 -23.43
CA GLU A 383 -17.55 16.54 -23.52
C GLU A 383 -16.02 16.61 -23.37
N LYS A 384 -15.42 17.63 -24.00
CA LYS A 384 -13.99 17.93 -23.90
C LYS A 384 -13.59 18.29 -22.47
N ALA A 385 -14.37 19.13 -21.79
CA ALA A 385 -14.13 19.46 -20.38
C ALA A 385 -14.25 18.24 -19.49
N ARG A 386 -15.32 17.45 -19.57
CA ARG A 386 -15.48 16.21 -18.77
C ARG A 386 -14.29 15.26 -18.94
N LYS A 387 -13.84 15.02 -20.19
CA LYS A 387 -12.68 14.19 -20.49
C LYS A 387 -11.41 14.69 -19.81
N TYR A 388 -11.05 15.96 -20.00
CA TYR A 388 -9.77 16.49 -19.51
C TYR A 388 -9.79 16.85 -18.03
N PHE A 389 -10.95 17.15 -17.44
CA PHE A 389 -11.12 17.24 -15.99
C PHE A 389 -10.87 15.88 -15.34
N ALA A 390 -11.45 14.79 -15.88
CA ALA A 390 -11.19 13.44 -15.38
C ALA A 390 -9.69 13.10 -15.42
N LYS A 391 -9.02 13.41 -16.54
CA LYS A 391 -7.56 13.23 -16.66
C LYS A 391 -6.79 14.08 -15.65
N ALA A 392 -7.12 15.36 -15.49
CA ALA A 392 -6.46 16.27 -14.56
C ALA A 392 -6.61 15.82 -13.09
N ILE A 393 -7.78 15.29 -12.71
CA ILE A 393 -8.02 14.71 -11.39
C ILE A 393 -7.18 13.46 -11.20
N ASN A 394 -7.17 12.57 -12.20
CA ASN A 394 -6.44 11.30 -12.13
C ASN A 394 -4.91 11.50 -11.99
N VAL A 395 -4.34 12.54 -12.61
CA VAL A 395 -2.91 12.89 -12.46
C VAL A 395 -2.62 13.80 -11.25
N GLY A 396 -3.61 14.07 -10.40
CA GLY A 396 -3.45 14.89 -9.20
C GLY A 396 -3.28 16.40 -9.45
N TYR A 397 -3.53 16.88 -10.67
CA TYR A 397 -3.42 18.30 -11.01
C TYR A 397 -4.66 19.10 -10.59
N MET A 398 -5.76 18.41 -10.31
CA MET A 398 -7.04 19.00 -9.90
C MET A 398 -7.66 18.17 -8.77
N LYS A 399 -8.25 18.84 -7.78
CA LYS A 399 -8.96 18.21 -6.65
C LYS A 399 -10.41 18.70 -6.61
N LYS A 400 -11.36 17.80 -6.35
CA LYS A 400 -12.76 18.14 -6.10
C LYS A 400 -12.90 18.62 -4.65
N GLU A 401 -13.60 19.74 -4.47
CA GLU A 401 -14.09 20.26 -3.19
C GLU A 401 -15.64 20.30 -3.25
N ASP A 402 -16.32 20.50 -2.13
CA ASP A 402 -17.77 20.21 -1.96
C ASP A 402 -18.66 20.73 -3.09
N SER A 403 -18.40 21.92 -3.62
CA SER A 403 -19.15 22.52 -4.74
C SER A 403 -18.28 23.03 -5.90
N ASN A 404 -16.95 22.90 -5.82
CA ASN A 404 -15.98 23.52 -6.74
C ASN A 404 -14.77 22.61 -6.99
N TYR A 405 -13.84 23.07 -7.83
CA TYR A 405 -12.58 22.36 -8.08
C TYR A 405 -11.39 23.26 -7.81
N LYS A 406 -10.34 22.68 -7.21
CA LYS A 406 -9.09 23.37 -6.94
C LYS A 406 -7.99 22.89 -7.87
N TRP A 407 -7.28 23.83 -8.48
CA TRP A 407 -6.10 23.54 -9.29
C TRP A 407 -4.86 23.38 -8.40
N MET A 408 -4.20 22.24 -8.51
CA MET A 408 -3.08 21.86 -7.63
C MET A 408 -1.72 21.96 -8.34
N TYR A 409 -1.68 21.85 -9.66
CA TYR A 409 -0.40 21.79 -10.38
C TYR A 409 0.31 23.15 -10.43
N GLY A 410 1.45 23.23 -9.74
CA GLY A 410 2.34 24.39 -9.71
C GLY A 410 2.24 25.28 -8.48
N GLY A 411 1.47 24.90 -7.46
CA GLY A 411 1.38 25.61 -6.19
C GLY A 411 1.09 27.11 -6.41
N GLU A 412 1.91 27.98 -5.83
CA GLU A 412 1.80 29.44 -5.96
C GLU A 412 1.94 29.95 -7.41
N LYS A 413 2.56 29.17 -8.30
CA LYS A 413 2.67 29.47 -9.75
C LYS A 413 1.58 28.78 -10.58
N GLY A 414 0.57 28.22 -9.92
CA GLY A 414 -0.49 27.41 -10.54
C GLY A 414 -1.43 28.19 -11.47
N GLN A 415 -1.57 29.50 -11.29
CA GLN A 415 -2.52 30.31 -12.07
C GLN A 415 -2.23 30.31 -13.60
N ALA A 416 -0.96 30.40 -14.00
CA ALA A 416 -0.57 30.34 -15.41
C ALA A 416 -0.82 28.95 -16.02
N ARG A 417 -0.72 27.90 -15.20
CA ARG A 417 -0.92 26.50 -15.60
C ARG A 417 -2.41 26.17 -15.73
N LEU A 418 -3.23 26.64 -14.80
CA LEU A 418 -4.69 26.63 -14.92
C LEU A 418 -5.16 27.37 -16.17
N GLY A 419 -4.59 28.56 -16.44
CA GLY A 419 -4.89 29.31 -17.66
C GLY A 419 -4.57 28.54 -18.94
N TYR A 420 -3.44 27.82 -18.99
CA TYR A 420 -3.08 26.96 -20.12
C TYR A 420 -4.03 25.76 -20.27
N PHE A 421 -4.40 25.13 -19.16
CA PHE A 421 -5.39 24.06 -19.15
C PHE A 421 -6.73 24.54 -19.70
N CYS A 422 -7.30 25.62 -19.16
CA CYS A 422 -8.55 26.22 -19.62
C CYS A 422 -8.50 26.63 -21.09
N ASN A 423 -7.36 27.15 -21.56
CA ASN A 423 -7.15 27.54 -22.96
C ASN A 423 -7.30 26.35 -23.92
N LYS A 424 -6.80 25.17 -23.53
CA LYS A 424 -6.85 23.94 -24.35
C LYS A 424 -8.25 23.32 -24.42
N ILE A 425 -9.03 23.44 -23.35
CA ILE A 425 -10.31 22.71 -23.23
C ILE A 425 -11.54 23.55 -23.63
N TYR A 426 -11.49 24.88 -23.51
CA TYR A 426 -12.59 25.77 -23.91
C TYR A 426 -12.25 26.58 -25.16
N SER A 427 -13.17 26.60 -26.12
CA SER A 427 -13.08 27.42 -27.33
C SER A 427 -13.44 28.89 -27.03
N SER A 428 -12.97 29.82 -27.87
CA SER A 428 -13.39 31.23 -27.79
C SER A 428 -14.80 31.41 -28.39
N PRO A 429 -15.70 32.21 -27.79
CA PRO A 429 -15.56 32.95 -26.54
C PRO A 429 -15.66 32.04 -25.30
N ARG A 430 -14.76 32.25 -24.34
CA ARG A 430 -14.66 31.42 -23.13
C ARG A 430 -15.48 32.04 -21.99
N PRO A 431 -16.16 31.23 -21.16
CA PRO A 431 -16.92 31.70 -20.00
C PRO A 431 -15.99 32.06 -18.82
N ILE A 432 -15.16 33.10 -18.97
CA ILE A 432 -14.10 33.47 -18.02
C ILE A 432 -14.62 33.69 -16.59
N ASN A 433 -15.72 34.45 -16.44
CA ASN A 433 -16.27 34.74 -15.11
C ASN A 433 -16.70 33.46 -14.37
N LYS A 434 -17.26 32.50 -15.10
CA LYS A 434 -17.64 31.20 -14.53
C LYS A 434 -16.44 30.33 -14.22
N LEU A 435 -15.38 30.36 -15.03
CA LEU A 435 -14.13 29.68 -14.70
C LEU A 435 -13.46 30.26 -13.44
N GLU A 436 -13.46 31.58 -13.29
CA GLU A 436 -12.93 32.25 -12.10
C GLU A 436 -13.71 31.89 -10.83
N GLU A 437 -15.05 31.94 -10.90
CA GLU A 437 -15.95 31.51 -9.82
C GLU A 437 -15.71 30.04 -9.44
N PHE A 438 -15.67 29.16 -10.44
CA PHE A 438 -15.59 27.71 -10.25
C PHE A 438 -14.25 27.23 -9.67
N PHE A 439 -13.16 27.93 -9.99
CA PHE A 439 -11.82 27.60 -9.47
C PHE A 439 -11.41 28.46 -8.26
N GLY A 440 -12.26 29.42 -7.83
CA GLY A 440 -11.93 30.35 -6.75
C GLY A 440 -10.72 31.25 -7.05
N VAL A 441 -10.50 31.61 -8.32
CA VAL A 441 -9.35 32.43 -8.78
C VAL A 441 -9.81 33.76 -9.37
N LYS A 442 -8.91 34.74 -9.48
CA LYS A 442 -9.18 36.03 -10.15
C LYS A 442 -8.15 36.28 -11.25
N LYS A 443 -8.51 37.06 -12.27
CA LYS A 443 -7.60 37.45 -13.39
C LYS A 443 -7.11 36.24 -14.21
N LEU A 444 -7.95 35.24 -14.40
CA LEU A 444 -7.68 34.07 -15.24
C LEU A 444 -7.62 34.44 -16.73
N SER A 445 -8.36 35.47 -17.16
CA SER A 445 -8.32 36.00 -18.53
C SER A 445 -6.89 36.26 -19.01
N ALA A 446 -6.08 36.96 -18.23
CA ALA A 446 -4.69 37.27 -18.56
C ALA A 446 -3.82 36.02 -18.72
N SER A 447 -4.07 34.99 -17.91
CA SER A 447 -3.34 33.71 -18.00
C SER A 447 -3.72 32.91 -19.23
N ILE A 448 -5.00 32.93 -19.62
CA ILE A 448 -5.49 32.30 -20.85
C ILE A 448 -4.96 33.04 -22.09
N THR A 449 -4.94 34.37 -22.09
CA THR A 449 -4.35 35.15 -23.20
C THR A 449 -2.86 34.86 -23.35
N ASN A 450 -2.12 34.73 -22.24
CA ASN A 450 -0.71 34.35 -22.29
C ASN A 450 -0.48 32.89 -22.71
N ALA A 451 -1.49 32.02 -22.58
CA ALA A 451 -1.43 30.65 -23.05
C ALA A 451 -1.47 30.53 -24.58
N ASP A 452 -2.19 31.44 -25.26
CA ASP A 452 -2.25 31.52 -26.73
C ASP A 452 -0.90 31.92 -27.35
N ASN A 453 -0.07 32.65 -26.59
CA ASN A 453 1.27 33.02 -27.04
C ASN A 453 2.25 31.84 -26.97
N GLU A 454 3.16 31.77 -27.95
CA GLU A 454 4.25 30.80 -27.97
C GLU A 454 5.15 30.95 -26.72
N ALA A 455 5.47 29.83 -26.07
CA ALA A 455 6.29 29.82 -24.87
C ALA A 455 7.75 30.15 -25.21
N LYS A 456 8.25 31.31 -24.76
CA LYS A 456 9.65 31.71 -24.98
C LYS A 456 10.60 31.22 -23.89
N ARG A 457 10.15 31.14 -22.65
CA ARG A 457 10.98 30.72 -21.51
C ARG A 457 11.11 29.19 -21.42
N ALA A 458 12.30 28.70 -21.09
CA ALA A 458 12.60 27.27 -20.99
C ALA A 458 11.75 26.55 -19.94
N ASP A 459 11.52 27.18 -18.78
CA ASP A 459 10.67 26.62 -17.73
C ASP A 459 9.21 26.49 -18.19
N VAL A 460 8.72 27.47 -18.97
CA VAL A 460 7.37 27.45 -19.55
C VAL A 460 7.20 26.35 -20.59
N LYS A 461 8.22 26.14 -21.44
CA LYS A 461 8.23 25.02 -22.38
C LYS A 461 8.18 23.68 -21.64
N LYS A 462 8.98 23.53 -20.58
CA LYS A 462 9.06 22.31 -19.77
C LYS A 462 7.70 21.93 -19.18
N TRP A 463 7.05 22.82 -18.42
CA TRP A 463 5.77 22.47 -17.77
C TRP A 463 4.60 22.37 -18.75
N ARG A 464 4.62 23.08 -19.90
CA ARG A 464 3.61 22.90 -20.95
C ARG A 464 3.73 21.51 -21.59
N ASN A 465 4.96 21.04 -21.86
CA ASN A 465 5.18 19.70 -22.40
C ASN A 465 4.78 18.61 -21.41
N GLU A 466 5.11 18.79 -20.13
CA GLU A 466 4.67 17.88 -19.07
C GLU A 466 3.14 17.78 -19.01
N MET A 467 2.44 18.91 -19.02
CA MET A 467 0.97 18.92 -19.03
C MET A 467 0.39 18.30 -20.31
N ASN A 468 0.99 18.56 -21.47
CA ASN A 468 0.57 17.93 -22.72
C ASN A 468 0.71 16.41 -22.65
N ASN A 469 1.85 15.89 -22.19
CA ASN A 469 2.08 14.46 -22.07
C ASN A 469 1.13 13.79 -21.08
N ASN A 470 0.85 14.44 -19.95
CA ASN A 470 0.09 13.85 -18.86
C ASN A 470 -1.43 13.99 -19.03
N ILE A 471 -1.90 15.02 -19.74
CA ILE A 471 -3.34 15.33 -19.86
C ILE A 471 -3.82 15.29 -21.32
N PHE A 472 -3.08 15.87 -22.26
CA PHE A 472 -3.59 16.15 -23.60
C PHE A 472 -3.15 15.15 -24.68
N ASN A 473 -2.13 14.33 -24.43
CA ASN A 473 -1.82 13.19 -25.28
C ASN A 473 -2.90 12.11 -25.06
N ASP A 474 -3.44 11.64 -26.17
CA ASP A 474 -4.43 10.56 -26.23
C ASP A 474 -3.76 9.29 -26.74
#